data_AF-A0A7J7K8I7-F1
#
_entry.id   AF-A0A7J7K8I7-F1
#
_cell.length_a   1.000
_cell.length_b   1.000
_cell.length_c   1.000
_cell.angle_alpha   90.00
_cell.angle_beta   90.00
_cell.angle_gamma   90.00
#
_symmetry.space_group_name_H-M   'P 1'
#
loop_
_entity.id
_entity.type
_entity.pdbx_description
1 polymer ?
#
loop_
_entity_poly.entity_id
_entity_poly.type
_entity_poly.pdbx_seq_one_letter_code
_entity_poly.pdbx_strand_id
1 'polypeptide(L)'
;MLVKTQGFYWTVIILVFLNTVCVAVEHHTQPDWLTHFLMYTEVVFLVLFMSEMGIKMYGLGMKYYFMSAFNKFDCVVIFGSIFEVLWYKVTQDSFGFSVLRALRLLRIFKITKYWSSLRNLVISLLNSMRSIVSLLFLLFLFILIFALLGMQLFGGKWNFEQGRPAQHFDTFPMALMTVFQILTGEDWNEVMYNGIISHGGIHDKGMAFSLYFVVLVLFGNYTLLNVFLAIAVDNLANAQELTAKEEEEAEENERRRCMQIKKIQEEYHQRTGQLLPRSEAALQAEAMFPVQEEVKVIEVKTDVADENKPPPAVPGNTPKPMLEYSSLYIFSPTNRLRQLCHFVVNLRFFDMFIMIVILASSIALAAEDPVRGSMSKKNNWLSIMDYIFTGVFTIELLLKIIDLGLILHPKAYMRDAWNILDALVVVCALIAFAFQGEEASSSASKNLSTIKSLRVLRVLRPLKTINRVPKLKAVFDCVVHSLKNVVNILVVYWLFQFIFAVIAVQLFKGKFFYCTDESKKVEADCH
;
A
#
# COMPACT_ATOMS: atom_id res chain seq x y z
N MET A 1 11.34 -33.97 -14.20
CA MET A 1 11.59 -32.66 -14.87
C MET A 1 10.38 -31.73 -14.85
N LEU A 2 9.15 -32.20 -15.12
CA LEU A 2 7.94 -31.34 -15.23
C LEU A 2 7.69 -30.41 -14.02
N VAL A 3 7.81 -30.91 -12.78
CA VAL A 3 7.61 -30.10 -11.55
C VAL A 3 8.60 -28.95 -11.40
N LYS A 4 9.78 -29.03 -12.04
CA LYS A 4 10.82 -27.99 -12.00
C LYS A 4 10.71 -26.97 -13.14
N THR A 5 9.71 -27.10 -14.02
CA THR A 5 9.54 -26.18 -15.15
C THR A 5 8.86 -24.88 -14.73
N GLN A 6 9.29 -23.76 -15.33
CA GLN A 6 8.67 -22.45 -15.11
C GLN A 6 7.17 -22.45 -15.48
N GLY A 7 6.78 -23.24 -16.49
CA GLY A 7 5.38 -23.38 -16.89
C GLY A 7 4.50 -24.00 -15.80
N PHE A 8 4.99 -25.04 -15.11
CA PHE A 8 4.26 -25.64 -13.99
C PHE A 8 4.08 -24.64 -12.84
N TYR A 9 5.12 -23.86 -12.55
CA TYR A 9 5.08 -22.78 -11.55
C TYR A 9 3.99 -21.73 -11.87
N TRP A 10 4.00 -21.17 -13.08
CA TRP A 10 3.01 -20.16 -13.49
C TRP A 10 1.59 -20.71 -13.52
N THR A 11 1.41 -21.97 -13.94
CA THR A 11 0.11 -22.64 -13.95
C THR A 11 -0.49 -22.70 -12.54
N VAL A 12 0.30 -23.11 -11.53
CA VAL A 12 -0.21 -23.18 -10.15
C VAL A 12 -0.59 -21.81 -9.61
N ILE A 13 0.21 -20.76 -9.89
CA ILE A 13 -0.11 -19.39 -9.45
C ILE A 13 -1.41 -18.90 -10.07
N ILE A 14 -1.60 -19.12 -11.38
CA ILE A 14 -2.84 -18.75 -12.07
C ILE A 14 -4.03 -19.49 -11.46
N LEU A 15 -3.89 -20.79 -11.14
CA LEU A 15 -4.95 -21.56 -10.49
C LEU A 15 -5.29 -21.03 -9.09
N VAL A 16 -4.28 -20.67 -8.28
CA VAL A 16 -4.51 -20.06 -6.96
C VAL A 16 -5.19 -18.71 -7.10
N PHE A 17 -4.74 -17.87 -8.04
CA PHE A 17 -5.34 -16.57 -8.30
C PHE A 17 -6.81 -16.69 -8.74
N LEU A 18 -7.11 -17.55 -9.73
CA LEU A 18 -8.48 -17.77 -10.19
C LEU A 18 -9.38 -18.34 -9.09
N ASN A 19 -8.86 -19.28 -8.28
CA ASN A 19 -9.60 -19.80 -7.13
C ASN A 19 -9.92 -18.68 -6.14
N THR A 20 -8.94 -17.82 -5.86
CA THR A 20 -9.09 -16.66 -4.96
C THR A 20 -10.15 -15.67 -5.47
N VAL A 21 -10.14 -15.36 -6.76
CA VAL A 21 -11.16 -14.51 -7.39
C VAL A 21 -12.55 -15.13 -7.24
N CYS A 22 -12.69 -16.45 -7.46
CA CYS A 22 -13.98 -17.12 -7.28
C CYS A 22 -14.51 -16.99 -5.85
N VAL A 23 -13.66 -17.14 -4.83
CA VAL A 23 -14.10 -16.96 -3.43
C VAL A 23 -14.46 -15.50 -3.12
N ALA A 24 -13.79 -14.54 -3.76
CA ALA A 24 -14.03 -13.11 -3.53
C ALA A 24 -15.29 -12.56 -4.21
N VAL A 25 -15.80 -13.23 -5.26
CA VAL A 25 -17.00 -12.81 -5.99
C VAL A 25 -18.28 -13.10 -5.21
N GLU A 26 -18.24 -13.96 -4.20
CA GLU A 26 -19.41 -14.25 -3.37
C GLU A 26 -19.97 -13.00 -2.70
N HIS A 27 -21.28 -12.79 -2.83
CA HIS A 27 -21.97 -11.67 -2.22
C HIS A 27 -23.37 -12.06 -1.74
N HIS A 28 -23.97 -11.21 -0.91
CA HIS A 28 -25.36 -11.36 -0.50
C HIS A 28 -26.29 -11.19 -1.70
N THR A 29 -27.43 -11.90 -1.72
CA THR A 29 -28.43 -11.82 -2.82
C THR A 29 -27.85 -12.08 -4.21
N GLN A 30 -26.88 -12.99 -4.31
CA GLN A 30 -26.30 -13.39 -5.59
C GLN A 30 -27.25 -14.30 -6.39
N PRO A 31 -27.24 -14.24 -7.72
CA PRO A 31 -28.13 -15.06 -8.55
C PRO A 31 -27.78 -16.55 -8.48
N ASP A 32 -28.78 -17.42 -8.63
CA ASP A 32 -28.61 -18.87 -8.48
C ASP A 32 -27.55 -19.46 -9.40
N TRP A 33 -27.45 -18.97 -10.65
CA TRP A 33 -26.43 -19.42 -11.60
C TRP A 33 -25.01 -19.20 -11.07
N LEU A 34 -24.77 -18.09 -10.36
CA LEU A 34 -23.46 -17.77 -9.80
C LEU A 34 -23.15 -18.70 -8.63
N THR A 35 -24.13 -18.99 -7.77
CA THR A 35 -24.00 -19.98 -6.69
C THR A 35 -23.62 -21.36 -7.24
N HIS A 36 -24.30 -21.81 -8.30
CA HIS A 36 -24.03 -23.10 -8.92
C HIS A 36 -22.66 -23.11 -9.61
N PHE A 37 -22.32 -22.05 -10.35
CA PHE A 37 -21.03 -21.89 -10.99
C PHE A 37 -19.87 -21.95 -9.99
N LEU A 38 -19.98 -21.24 -8.86
CA LEU A 38 -18.96 -21.23 -7.82
C LEU A 38 -18.81 -22.60 -7.15
N MET A 39 -19.92 -23.31 -6.90
CA MET A 39 -19.91 -24.67 -6.37
C MET A 39 -19.18 -25.66 -7.31
N TYR A 40 -19.50 -25.65 -8.61
CA TYR A 40 -18.82 -26.52 -9.58
C TYR A 40 -17.34 -26.18 -9.73
N THR A 41 -17.05 -24.89 -9.83
CA THR A 41 -15.68 -24.36 -9.97
C THR A 41 -14.82 -24.74 -8.78
N GLU A 42 -15.40 -24.77 -7.57
CA GLU A 42 -14.69 -25.20 -6.38
C GLU A 42 -14.24 -26.67 -6.45
N VAL A 43 -15.13 -27.57 -6.87
CA VAL A 43 -14.80 -28.99 -7.06
C VAL A 43 -13.73 -29.16 -8.12
N VAL A 44 -13.81 -28.40 -9.22
CA VAL A 44 -12.79 -28.39 -10.28
C VAL A 44 -11.43 -27.95 -9.71
N PHE A 45 -11.36 -26.85 -8.96
CA PHE A 45 -10.12 -26.40 -8.33
C PHE A 45 -9.57 -27.42 -7.33
N LEU A 46 -10.43 -28.08 -6.55
CA LEU A 46 -10.00 -29.13 -5.63
C LEU A 46 -9.34 -30.29 -6.38
N VAL A 47 -9.95 -30.76 -7.48
CA VAL A 47 -9.38 -31.82 -8.32
C VAL A 47 -8.04 -31.39 -8.92
N LEU A 48 -7.94 -30.15 -9.42
CA LEU A 48 -6.69 -29.62 -9.94
C LEU A 48 -5.60 -29.55 -8.86
N PHE A 49 -5.91 -29.08 -7.65
CA PHE A 49 -4.95 -29.05 -6.54
C PHE A 49 -4.58 -30.46 -6.03
N MET A 50 -5.50 -31.42 -6.06
CA MET A 50 -5.18 -32.82 -5.78
C MET A 50 -4.21 -33.39 -6.82
N SER A 51 -4.44 -33.12 -8.11
CA SER A 51 -3.52 -33.55 -9.18
C SER A 51 -2.14 -32.91 -9.05
N GLU A 52 -2.08 -31.60 -8.72
CA GLU A 52 -0.85 -30.88 -8.43
C GLU A 52 -0.04 -31.55 -7.31
N MET A 53 -0.71 -31.87 -6.20
CA MET A 53 -0.12 -32.57 -5.07
C MET A 53 0.37 -33.97 -5.47
N GLY A 54 -0.44 -34.73 -6.19
CA GLY A 54 -0.08 -36.07 -6.69
C GLY A 54 1.15 -36.05 -7.60
N ILE A 55 1.21 -35.12 -8.55
CA ILE A 55 2.35 -34.93 -9.45
C ILE A 55 3.62 -34.57 -8.65
N LYS A 56 3.51 -33.71 -7.63
CA LYS A 56 4.64 -33.34 -6.76
C LYS A 56 5.13 -34.53 -5.93
N MET A 57 4.22 -35.30 -5.32
CA MET A 57 4.58 -36.48 -4.52
C MET A 57 5.25 -37.56 -5.38
N TYR A 58 4.75 -37.80 -6.60
CA TYR A 58 5.35 -38.74 -7.53
C TYR A 58 6.70 -38.27 -8.05
N GLY A 59 6.82 -36.99 -8.45
CA GLY A 59 8.03 -36.45 -9.07
C GLY A 59 9.19 -36.18 -8.11
N LEU A 60 8.91 -35.82 -6.85
CA LEU A 60 9.94 -35.53 -5.83
C LEU A 60 10.23 -36.74 -4.93
N GLY A 61 9.29 -37.70 -4.86
CA GLY A 61 9.30 -38.77 -3.87
C GLY A 61 8.65 -38.32 -2.55
N MET A 62 7.94 -39.26 -1.92
CA MET A 62 7.11 -38.99 -0.73
C MET A 62 7.92 -38.41 0.45
N LYS A 63 9.12 -38.95 0.72
CA LYS A 63 9.98 -38.46 1.81
C LYS A 63 10.39 -37.00 1.60
N TYR A 64 10.90 -36.65 0.41
CA TYR A 64 11.33 -35.29 0.09
C TYR A 64 10.16 -34.30 0.08
N TYR A 65 8.97 -34.73 -0.35
CA TYR A 65 7.77 -33.89 -0.32
C TYR A 65 7.47 -33.40 1.11
N PHE A 66 7.46 -34.28 2.10
CA PHE A 66 7.11 -33.96 3.49
C PHE A 66 8.22 -33.25 4.28
N MET A 67 9.45 -33.18 3.77
CA MET A 67 10.51 -32.36 4.39
C MET A 67 10.22 -30.85 4.26
N SER A 68 9.54 -30.42 3.19
CA SER A 68 9.19 -29.01 2.99
C SER A 68 7.98 -28.60 3.82
N ALA A 69 8.13 -27.56 4.65
CA ALA A 69 7.03 -27.00 5.46
C ALA A 69 5.85 -26.52 4.60
N PHE A 70 6.11 -25.87 3.46
CA PHE A 70 5.06 -25.40 2.55
C PHE A 70 4.28 -26.55 1.89
N ASN A 71 4.95 -27.65 1.55
CA ASN A 71 4.26 -28.83 1.02
C ASN A 71 3.42 -29.52 2.11
N LYS A 72 3.88 -29.53 3.37
CA LYS A 72 3.06 -30.00 4.51
C LYS A 72 1.80 -29.15 4.68
N PHE A 73 1.93 -27.82 4.57
CA PHE A 73 0.78 -26.92 4.60
C PHE A 73 -0.20 -27.18 3.45
N ASP A 74 0.30 -27.32 2.20
CA ASP A 74 -0.53 -27.67 1.03
C ASP A 74 -1.34 -28.95 1.28
N CYS A 75 -0.71 -29.95 1.88
CA CYS A 75 -1.34 -31.22 2.25
C CYS A 75 -2.51 -31.02 3.22
N VAL A 76 -2.31 -30.25 4.29
CA VAL A 76 -3.36 -29.93 5.28
C VAL A 76 -4.54 -29.21 4.63
N VAL A 77 -4.27 -28.24 3.77
CA VAL A 77 -5.31 -27.47 3.07
C VAL A 77 -6.14 -28.36 2.12
N ILE A 78 -5.48 -29.25 1.38
CA ILE A 78 -6.17 -30.19 0.46
C ILE A 78 -7.00 -31.19 1.26
N PHE A 79 -6.46 -31.79 2.32
CA PHE A 79 -7.21 -32.71 3.17
C PHE A 79 -8.41 -32.06 3.85
N GLY A 80 -8.26 -30.84 4.38
CA GLY A 80 -9.38 -30.07 4.92
C GLY A 80 -10.48 -29.80 3.88
N SER A 81 -10.09 -29.53 2.63
CA SER A 81 -11.02 -29.32 1.52
C SER A 81 -11.76 -30.59 1.10
N ILE A 82 -11.07 -31.74 1.09
CA ILE A 82 -11.70 -33.05 0.82
C ILE A 82 -12.70 -33.37 1.94
N PHE A 83 -12.28 -33.19 3.20
CA PHE A 83 -13.12 -33.42 4.36
C PHE A 83 -14.41 -32.60 4.27
N GLU A 84 -14.31 -31.32 3.90
CA GLU A 84 -15.47 -30.45 3.72
C GLU A 84 -16.47 -30.99 2.67
N VAL A 85 -15.99 -31.35 1.48
CA VAL A 85 -16.84 -31.86 0.40
C VAL A 85 -17.50 -33.20 0.77
N LEU A 86 -16.76 -34.09 1.44
CA LEU A 86 -17.29 -35.37 1.91
C LEU A 86 -18.34 -35.17 3.01
N TRP A 87 -18.04 -34.29 3.97
CA TRP A 87 -18.93 -34.01 5.09
C TRP A 87 -20.25 -33.38 4.63
N TYR A 88 -20.22 -32.46 3.67
CA TYR A 88 -21.42 -31.89 3.04
C TYR A 88 -22.34 -32.98 2.44
N LYS A 89 -21.76 -34.01 1.83
CA LYS A 89 -22.54 -35.14 1.26
C LYS A 89 -23.14 -36.06 2.32
N VAL A 90 -22.49 -36.21 3.47
CA VAL A 90 -22.89 -37.17 4.52
C VAL A 90 -23.97 -36.58 5.43
N THR A 91 -23.73 -35.39 5.96
CA THR A 91 -24.52 -34.92 7.10
C THR A 91 -25.79 -34.17 6.66
N GLN A 92 -25.84 -33.62 5.44
CA GLN A 92 -26.87 -32.66 4.94
C GLN A 92 -27.19 -31.48 5.87
N ASP A 93 -26.58 -31.44 7.04
CA ASP A 93 -26.73 -30.45 8.06
C ASP A 93 -25.78 -29.28 7.78
N SER A 94 -26.10 -28.11 8.31
CA SER A 94 -25.49 -26.82 7.93
C SER A 94 -24.87 -26.06 9.09
N PHE A 95 -24.97 -26.61 10.31
CA PHE A 95 -24.40 -25.98 11.50
C PHE A 95 -22.87 -26.16 11.56
N GLY A 96 -22.14 -25.03 11.53
CA GLY A 96 -20.67 -24.98 11.61
C GLY A 96 -19.91 -24.79 10.27
N PHE A 97 -20.61 -24.81 9.13
CA PHE A 97 -19.98 -24.83 7.81
C PHE A 97 -19.41 -23.49 7.34
N SER A 98 -19.86 -22.34 7.86
CA SER A 98 -19.30 -21.05 7.45
C SER A 98 -17.80 -20.92 7.80
N VAL A 99 -17.37 -21.53 8.90
CA VAL A 99 -15.93 -21.51 9.28
C VAL A 99 -15.13 -22.47 8.42
N LEU A 100 -15.64 -23.67 8.13
CA LEU A 100 -14.97 -24.63 7.23
C LEU A 100 -14.87 -24.08 5.80
N ARG A 101 -15.90 -23.39 5.32
CA ARG A 101 -15.87 -22.65 4.05
C ARG A 101 -14.78 -21.57 4.04
N ALA A 102 -14.59 -20.87 5.16
CA ALA A 102 -13.52 -19.89 5.29
C ALA A 102 -12.12 -20.53 5.26
N LEU A 103 -11.94 -21.81 5.65
CA LEU A 103 -10.65 -22.52 5.55
C LEU A 103 -10.15 -22.66 4.11
N ARG A 104 -11.03 -22.57 3.11
CA ARG A 104 -10.64 -22.55 1.69
C ARG A 104 -9.72 -21.37 1.36
N LEU A 105 -9.82 -20.27 2.11
CA LEU A 105 -8.94 -19.10 1.98
C LEU A 105 -7.51 -19.40 2.39
N LEU A 106 -7.26 -20.47 3.15
CA LEU A 106 -5.90 -20.94 3.43
C LEU A 106 -5.13 -21.26 2.13
N ARG A 107 -5.83 -21.55 1.02
CA ARG A 107 -5.21 -21.73 -0.30
C ARG A 107 -4.52 -20.46 -0.82
N ILE A 108 -4.96 -19.26 -0.42
CA ILE A 108 -4.29 -18.00 -0.79
C ILE A 108 -2.86 -17.99 -0.26
N PHE A 109 -2.61 -18.61 0.91
CA PHE A 109 -1.26 -18.72 1.46
C PHE A 109 -0.33 -19.57 0.59
N LYS A 110 -0.82 -20.35 -0.39
CA LYS A 110 0.06 -20.98 -1.39
C LYS A 110 0.91 -19.94 -2.15
N ILE A 111 0.40 -18.72 -2.34
CA ILE A 111 1.15 -17.63 -2.98
C ILE A 111 2.44 -17.32 -2.23
N THR A 112 2.47 -17.49 -0.90
CA THR A 112 3.67 -17.26 -0.07
C THR A 112 4.85 -18.15 -0.48
N LYS A 113 4.60 -19.34 -1.04
CA LYS A 113 5.68 -20.23 -1.51
C LYS A 113 6.39 -19.65 -2.74
N TYR A 114 5.62 -19.00 -3.59
CA TYR A 114 6.04 -18.56 -4.92
C TYR A 114 6.53 -17.11 -4.92
N TRP A 115 5.97 -16.26 -4.06
CA TRP A 115 6.35 -14.86 -3.98
C TRP A 115 7.42 -14.62 -2.92
N SER A 116 8.68 -14.48 -3.35
CA SER A 116 9.85 -14.37 -2.47
C SER A 116 9.73 -13.28 -1.40
N SER A 117 9.22 -12.09 -1.75
CA SER A 117 9.06 -10.99 -0.78
C SER A 117 8.05 -11.34 0.33
N LEU A 118 6.91 -11.91 -0.04
CA LEU A 118 5.90 -12.35 0.92
C LEU A 118 6.40 -13.54 1.75
N ARG A 119 7.13 -14.48 1.12
CA ARG A 119 7.78 -15.61 1.80
C ARG A 119 8.72 -15.14 2.89
N ASN A 120 9.63 -14.23 2.53
CA ASN A 120 10.65 -13.72 3.43
C ASN A 120 10.02 -12.92 4.57
N LEU A 121 8.96 -12.14 4.28
CA LEU A 121 8.19 -11.45 5.31
C LEU A 121 7.53 -12.44 6.29
N VAL A 122 6.87 -13.50 5.80
CA VAL A 122 6.25 -14.52 6.67
C VAL A 122 7.31 -15.23 7.50
N ILE A 123 8.45 -15.60 6.92
CA ILE A 123 9.57 -16.24 7.65
C ILE A 123 10.12 -15.28 8.72
N SER A 124 10.34 -14.01 8.37
CA SER A 124 10.81 -12.98 9.31
C SER A 124 9.84 -12.79 10.47
N LEU A 125 8.52 -12.78 10.22
CA LEU A 125 7.51 -12.74 11.27
C LEU A 125 7.56 -13.98 12.15
N LEU A 126 7.62 -15.18 11.55
CA LEU A 126 7.71 -16.44 12.30
C LEU A 126 8.95 -16.50 13.20
N ASN A 127 10.07 -15.93 12.77
CA ASN A 127 11.29 -15.84 13.57
C ASN A 127 11.13 -14.93 14.79
N SER A 128 10.33 -13.84 14.68
CA SER A 128 10.05 -12.93 15.80
C SER A 128 8.84 -13.35 16.65
N MET A 129 8.08 -14.38 16.24
CA MET A 129 6.87 -14.83 16.96
C MET A 129 7.13 -15.17 18.43
N ARG A 130 8.30 -15.70 18.78
CA ARG A 130 8.61 -15.99 20.19
C ARG A 130 8.57 -14.73 21.06
N SER A 131 9.16 -13.64 20.57
CA SER A 131 9.15 -12.35 21.28
C SER A 131 7.73 -11.78 21.34
N ILE A 132 7.01 -11.80 20.20
CA ILE A 132 5.63 -11.33 20.12
C ILE A 132 4.71 -12.08 21.10
N VAL A 133 4.79 -13.41 21.15
CA VAL A 133 3.96 -14.24 22.03
C VAL A 133 4.24 -13.94 23.51
N SER A 134 5.50 -13.80 23.90
CA SER A 134 5.87 -13.45 25.28
C SER A 134 5.25 -12.12 25.71
N LEU A 135 5.17 -11.16 24.80
CA LEU A 135 4.64 -9.84 25.07
C LEU A 135 3.11 -9.78 25.02
N LEU A 136 2.49 -10.50 24.07
CA LEU A 136 1.04 -10.70 24.06
C LEU A 136 0.56 -11.37 25.35
N PHE A 137 1.35 -12.28 25.92
CA PHE A 137 1.04 -12.89 27.21
C PHE A 137 1.05 -11.87 28.35
N LEU A 138 2.05 -10.97 28.39
CA LEU A 138 2.10 -9.90 29.40
C LEU A 138 0.91 -8.94 29.27
N LEU A 139 0.60 -8.52 28.03
CA LEU A 139 -0.56 -7.68 27.76
C LEU A 139 -1.87 -8.38 28.15
N PHE A 140 -2.02 -9.67 27.81
CA PHE A 140 -3.20 -10.44 28.18
C PHE A 140 -3.36 -10.58 29.70
N LEU A 141 -2.25 -10.79 30.43
CA LEU A 141 -2.26 -10.81 31.89
C LEU A 141 -2.71 -9.46 32.46
N PHE A 142 -2.20 -8.35 31.92
CA PHE A 142 -2.62 -7.01 32.31
C PHE A 142 -4.13 -6.79 32.06
N ILE A 143 -4.62 -7.13 30.86
CA ILE A 143 -6.05 -7.06 30.51
C ILE A 143 -6.88 -7.91 31.47
N LEU A 144 -6.42 -9.12 31.80
CA LEU A 144 -7.12 -10.03 32.70
C LEU A 144 -7.23 -9.45 34.11
N ILE A 145 -6.16 -8.88 34.66
CA ILE A 145 -6.17 -8.24 35.98
C ILE A 145 -7.20 -7.11 36.03
N PHE A 146 -7.17 -6.21 35.04
CA PHE A 146 -8.12 -5.09 34.99
C PHE A 146 -9.55 -5.56 34.69
N ALA A 147 -9.75 -6.58 33.86
CA ALA A 147 -11.08 -7.13 33.61
C ALA A 147 -11.69 -7.68 34.89
N LEU A 148 -10.94 -8.47 35.67
CA LEU A 148 -11.40 -8.98 36.96
C LEU A 148 -11.66 -7.87 37.98
N LEU A 149 -10.77 -6.87 38.06
CA LEU A 149 -10.99 -5.70 38.93
C LEU A 149 -12.25 -4.93 38.53
N GLY A 150 -12.45 -4.71 37.23
CA GLY A 150 -13.63 -4.06 36.68
C GLY A 150 -14.92 -4.83 36.98
N MET A 151 -14.88 -6.17 36.92
CA MET A 151 -16.01 -7.02 37.35
C MET A 151 -16.34 -6.82 38.84
N GLN A 152 -15.33 -6.73 39.72
CA GLN A 152 -15.56 -6.50 41.14
C GLN A 152 -16.10 -5.09 41.43
N LEU A 153 -15.66 -4.08 40.67
CA LEU A 153 -16.08 -2.69 40.87
C LEU A 153 -17.45 -2.39 40.26
N PHE A 154 -17.72 -2.91 39.05
CA PHE A 154 -18.84 -2.49 38.20
C PHE A 154 -19.83 -3.61 37.84
N GLY A 155 -19.53 -4.87 38.13
CA GLY A 155 -20.37 -6.01 37.77
C GLY A 155 -21.78 -5.92 38.36
N GLY A 156 -22.79 -6.06 37.50
CA GLY A 156 -24.21 -5.98 37.87
C GLY A 156 -24.73 -4.57 38.20
N LYS A 157 -23.89 -3.54 38.10
CA LYS A 157 -24.26 -2.16 38.46
C LYS A 157 -24.74 -1.32 37.27
N TRP A 158 -24.52 -1.77 36.04
CA TRP A 158 -24.83 -1.01 34.82
C TRP A 158 -26.24 -1.31 34.31
N ASN A 159 -27.22 -1.13 35.19
CA ASN A 159 -28.64 -1.29 34.88
C ASN A 159 -29.29 0.09 34.79
N PHE A 160 -29.07 0.78 33.67
CA PHE A 160 -29.63 2.11 33.43
C PHE A 160 -31.08 2.02 32.95
N GLU A 161 -31.82 3.12 33.02
CA GLU A 161 -33.22 3.19 32.54
C GLU A 161 -33.35 2.88 31.04
N GLN A 162 -32.32 3.21 30.26
CA GLN A 162 -32.22 2.94 28.83
C GLN A 162 -31.81 1.49 28.51
N GLY A 163 -31.65 0.65 29.55
CA GLY A 163 -31.17 -0.72 29.44
C GLY A 163 -29.69 -0.85 29.72
N ARG A 164 -29.18 -2.06 29.50
CA ARG A 164 -27.77 -2.39 29.72
C ARG A 164 -26.95 -2.02 28.49
N PRO A 165 -25.84 -1.27 28.64
CA PRO A 165 -24.95 -0.97 27.51
C PRO A 165 -24.29 -2.23 26.95
N ALA A 166 -23.87 -2.14 25.68
CA ALA A 166 -23.19 -3.24 24.98
C ALA A 166 -21.83 -3.55 25.63
N GLN A 167 -21.06 -2.54 26.03
CA GLN A 167 -19.88 -2.68 26.88
C GLN A 167 -20.33 -2.78 28.33
N HIS A 168 -19.92 -3.83 29.06
CA HIS A 168 -20.26 -3.98 30.48
C HIS A 168 -19.32 -4.99 31.18
N PHE A 169 -19.34 -4.97 32.52
CA PHE A 169 -18.45 -5.76 33.38
C PHE A 169 -19.17 -6.93 34.09
N ASP A 170 -20.33 -7.40 33.60
CA ASP A 170 -21.08 -8.46 34.30
C ASP A 170 -20.49 -9.86 34.06
N THR A 171 -19.90 -10.07 32.89
CA THR A 171 -19.36 -11.37 32.47
C THR A 171 -17.91 -11.24 32.08
N PHE A 172 -17.14 -12.29 32.34
CA PHE A 172 -15.71 -12.30 32.06
C PHE A 172 -15.34 -11.97 30.59
N PRO A 173 -15.98 -12.56 29.56
CA PRO A 173 -15.66 -12.21 28.17
C PRO A 173 -15.97 -10.76 27.81
N MET A 174 -17.08 -10.22 28.30
CA MET A 174 -17.46 -8.82 28.03
C MET A 174 -16.57 -7.83 28.79
N ALA A 175 -16.14 -8.16 30.01
CA ALA A 175 -15.17 -7.38 30.76
C ALA A 175 -13.80 -7.35 30.04
N LEU A 176 -13.34 -8.50 29.52
CA LEU A 176 -12.12 -8.57 28.69
C LEU A 176 -12.24 -7.68 27.45
N MET A 177 -13.36 -7.76 26.72
CA MET A 177 -13.60 -6.93 25.53
C MET A 177 -13.70 -5.45 25.87
N THR A 178 -14.34 -5.09 26.98
CA THR A 178 -14.49 -3.71 27.44
C THR A 178 -13.14 -3.11 27.83
N VAL A 179 -12.29 -3.86 28.54
CA VAL A 179 -10.91 -3.43 28.84
C VAL A 179 -10.08 -3.33 27.57
N PHE A 180 -10.22 -4.28 26.65
CA PHE A 180 -9.55 -4.23 25.35
C PHE A 180 -9.94 -2.98 24.55
N GLN A 181 -11.23 -2.64 24.47
CA GLN A 181 -11.72 -1.42 23.82
C GLN A 181 -11.14 -0.15 24.50
N ILE A 182 -11.08 -0.11 25.84
CA ILE A 182 -10.47 1.04 26.53
C ILE A 182 -8.98 1.19 26.14
N LEU A 183 -8.26 0.07 25.98
CA LEU A 183 -6.85 0.07 25.56
C LEU A 183 -6.64 0.42 24.08
N THR A 184 -7.63 0.25 23.21
CA THR A 184 -7.54 0.77 21.83
C THR A 184 -7.74 2.29 21.78
N GLY A 185 -8.23 2.89 22.86
CA GLY A 185 -8.56 4.31 22.94
C GLY A 185 -9.91 4.66 22.30
N GLU A 186 -10.71 3.65 21.92
CA GLU A 186 -12.00 3.82 21.27
C GLU A 186 -13.13 3.99 22.30
N ASP A 187 -13.77 5.16 22.31
CA ASP A 187 -14.90 5.50 23.19
C ASP A 187 -14.70 5.14 24.68
N TRP A 188 -13.44 5.15 25.15
CA TRP A 188 -13.09 4.80 26.53
C TRP A 188 -13.73 5.76 27.55
N ASN A 189 -13.96 7.01 27.13
CA ASN A 189 -14.61 8.03 27.92
C ASN A 189 -16.10 7.71 28.13
N GLU A 190 -16.79 7.13 27.15
CA GLU A 190 -18.18 6.70 27.30
C GLU A 190 -18.31 5.58 28.34
N VAL A 191 -17.41 4.59 28.27
CA VAL A 191 -17.33 3.50 29.24
C VAL A 191 -17.03 4.05 30.66
N MET A 192 -16.18 5.06 30.75
CA MET A 192 -15.91 5.77 32.01
C MET A 192 -17.15 6.52 32.53
N TYR A 193 -17.90 7.21 31.67
CA TYR A 193 -19.12 7.91 32.06
C TYR A 193 -20.16 6.94 32.64
N ASN A 194 -20.34 5.78 32.02
CA ASN A 194 -21.19 4.71 32.55
C ASN A 194 -20.70 4.23 33.94
N GLY A 195 -19.38 4.10 34.12
CA GLY A 195 -18.76 3.81 35.41
C GLY A 195 -19.08 4.83 36.50
N ILE A 196 -19.04 6.13 36.17
CA ILE A 196 -19.35 7.23 37.11
C ILE A 196 -20.84 7.26 37.44
N ILE A 197 -21.71 7.20 36.41
CA ILE A 197 -23.16 7.27 36.56
C ILE A 197 -23.68 6.10 37.42
N SER A 198 -23.16 4.89 37.21
CA SER A 198 -23.54 3.70 38.00
C SER A 198 -23.23 3.80 39.51
N HIS A 199 -22.45 4.79 39.93
CA HIS A 199 -22.02 5.00 41.33
C HIS A 199 -22.51 6.33 41.92
N GLY A 200 -23.66 6.83 41.46
CA GLY A 200 -24.26 8.09 41.95
C GLY A 200 -23.84 9.34 41.18
N GLY A 201 -23.21 9.17 40.01
CA GLY A 201 -22.88 10.28 39.12
C GLY A 201 -21.82 11.23 39.67
N ILE A 202 -21.83 12.46 39.15
CA ILE A 202 -20.80 13.47 39.43
C ILE A 202 -20.94 14.06 40.85
N HIS A 203 -22.18 14.17 41.34
CA HIS A 203 -22.50 14.85 42.59
C HIS A 203 -22.22 13.99 43.84
N ASP A 204 -22.22 12.66 43.70
CA ASP A 204 -21.90 11.74 44.79
C ASP A 204 -20.45 11.20 44.66
N LYS A 205 -20.24 9.91 44.93
CA LYS A 205 -18.92 9.25 44.95
C LYS A 205 -18.51 8.68 43.59
N GLY A 206 -19.34 8.84 42.55
CA GLY A 206 -19.11 8.25 41.23
C GLY A 206 -17.81 8.74 40.57
N MET A 207 -17.43 10.00 40.80
CA MET A 207 -16.18 10.58 40.27
C MET A 207 -14.93 9.79 40.70
N ALA A 208 -14.92 9.18 41.90
CA ALA A 208 -13.76 8.40 42.36
C ALA A 208 -13.51 7.17 41.48
N PHE A 209 -14.55 6.59 40.86
CA PHE A 209 -14.42 5.43 39.98
C PHE A 209 -13.83 5.78 38.61
N SER A 210 -13.81 7.06 38.23
CA SER A 210 -13.07 7.51 37.03
C SER A 210 -11.58 7.17 37.11
N LEU A 211 -11.03 7.08 38.33
CA LEU A 211 -9.63 6.73 38.57
C LEU A 211 -9.26 5.37 37.98
N TYR A 212 -10.16 4.37 38.05
CA TYR A 212 -9.94 3.06 37.45
C TYR A 212 -9.67 3.18 35.93
N PHE A 213 -10.49 3.96 35.22
CA PHE A 213 -10.38 4.15 33.78
C PHE A 213 -9.16 4.98 33.41
N VAL A 214 -8.87 6.06 34.14
CA VAL A 214 -7.68 6.89 33.92
C VAL A 214 -6.40 6.09 34.12
N VAL A 215 -6.32 5.28 35.19
CA VAL A 215 -5.19 4.39 35.45
C VAL A 215 -5.07 3.34 34.35
N LEU A 216 -6.17 2.72 33.94
CA LEU A 216 -6.18 1.74 32.87
C LEU A 216 -5.68 2.33 31.54
N VAL A 217 -6.15 3.51 31.14
CA VAL A 217 -5.71 4.18 29.91
C VAL A 217 -4.24 4.59 30.01
N LEU A 218 -3.83 5.22 31.12
CA LEU A 218 -2.47 5.73 31.29
C LEU A 218 -1.45 4.59 31.32
N PHE A 219 -1.61 3.63 32.24
CA PHE A 219 -0.68 2.52 32.39
C PHE A 219 -0.81 1.50 31.26
N GLY A 220 -2.03 1.26 30.78
CA GLY A 220 -2.28 0.34 29.68
C GLY A 220 -1.65 0.81 28.37
N ASN A 221 -1.87 2.07 27.98
CA ASN A 221 -1.27 2.63 26.76
C ASN A 221 0.24 2.82 26.91
N TYR A 222 0.73 3.16 28.11
CA TYR A 222 2.17 3.18 28.37
C TYR A 222 2.80 1.79 28.21
N THR A 223 2.15 0.75 28.75
CA THR A 223 2.59 -0.64 28.60
C THR A 223 2.56 -1.05 27.13
N LEU A 224 1.46 -0.80 26.42
CA LEU A 224 1.33 -1.09 25.00
C LEU A 224 2.39 -0.40 24.15
N LEU A 225 2.63 0.89 24.36
CA LEU A 225 3.60 1.66 23.60
C LEU A 225 5.02 1.16 23.85
N ASN A 226 5.40 0.88 25.10
CA ASN A 226 6.71 0.34 25.41
C ASN A 226 6.92 -1.07 24.85
N VAL A 227 5.89 -1.92 24.91
CA VAL A 227 5.92 -3.26 24.30
C VAL A 227 6.08 -3.16 22.79
N PHE A 228 5.28 -2.31 22.12
CA PHE A 228 5.36 -2.11 20.67
C PHE A 228 6.71 -1.54 20.25
N LEU A 229 7.21 -0.53 20.97
CA LEU A 229 8.52 0.07 20.72
C LEU A 229 9.64 -0.96 20.88
N ALA A 230 9.61 -1.76 21.96
CA ALA A 230 10.60 -2.82 22.18
C ALA A 230 10.62 -3.83 21.01
N ILE A 231 9.44 -4.30 20.56
CA ILE A 231 9.34 -5.21 19.40
C ILE A 231 9.88 -4.54 18.13
N ALA A 232 9.50 -3.29 17.88
CA ALA A 232 9.93 -2.57 16.68
C ALA A 232 11.44 -2.35 16.66
N VAL A 233 12.03 -1.99 17.81
CA VAL A 233 13.48 -1.81 17.98
C VAL A 233 14.20 -3.14 17.82
N ASP A 234 13.77 -4.21 18.49
CA ASP A 234 14.39 -5.53 18.38
C ASP A 234 14.33 -6.05 16.94
N ASN A 235 13.18 -5.91 16.27
CA ASN A 235 13.03 -6.34 14.87
C ASN A 235 13.87 -5.48 13.92
N LEU A 236 13.95 -4.16 14.13
CA LEU A 236 14.77 -3.27 13.30
C LEU A 236 16.26 -3.56 13.50
N ALA A 237 16.70 -3.77 14.75
CA ALA A 237 18.06 -4.15 15.08
C ALA A 237 18.46 -5.47 14.43
N ASN A 238 17.61 -6.50 14.55
CA ASN A 238 17.83 -7.80 13.91
C ASN A 238 17.87 -7.69 12.37
N ALA A 239 17.00 -6.87 11.77
CA ALA A 239 16.99 -6.65 10.32
C ALA A 239 18.24 -5.91 9.84
N GLN A 240 18.71 -4.90 10.57
CA GLN A 240 19.97 -4.19 10.29
C GLN A 240 21.17 -5.12 10.41
N GLU A 241 21.21 -5.97 11.45
CA GLU A 241 22.28 -6.95 11.64
C GLU A 241 22.29 -8.01 10.52
N LEU A 242 21.12 -8.50 10.09
CA LEU A 242 21.03 -9.41 8.94
C LEU A 242 21.53 -8.76 7.65
N THR A 243 21.13 -7.51 7.39
CA THR A 243 21.52 -6.78 6.17
C THR A 243 23.03 -6.55 6.16
N ALA A 244 23.62 -6.17 7.29
CA ALA A 244 25.06 -6.00 7.43
C ALA A 244 25.82 -7.32 7.19
N LYS A 245 25.32 -8.45 7.72
CA LYS A 245 25.90 -9.78 7.46
C LYS A 245 25.81 -10.19 5.99
N GLU A 246 24.68 -9.94 5.34
CA GLU A 246 24.51 -10.21 3.90
C GLU A 246 25.46 -9.36 3.04
N GLU A 247 25.68 -8.08 3.39
CA GLU A 247 26.64 -7.20 2.73
C GLU A 247 28.09 -7.67 2.94
N GLU A 248 28.47 -8.04 4.16
CA GLU A 248 29.80 -8.61 4.48
C GLU A 248 30.06 -9.91 3.71
N GLU A 249 29.08 -10.82 3.68
CA GLU A 249 29.17 -12.08 2.92
C GLU A 249 29.26 -11.83 1.40
N ALA A 250 28.51 -10.86 0.88
CA ALA A 250 28.57 -10.47 -0.53
C ALA A 250 29.94 -9.91 -0.89
N GLU A 251 30.50 -9.01 -0.07
CA GLU A 251 31.85 -8.49 -0.25
C GLU A 251 32.90 -9.60 -0.18
N GLU A 252 32.78 -10.53 0.77
CA GLU A 252 33.72 -11.64 0.90
C GLU A 252 33.66 -12.56 -0.33
N ASN A 253 32.46 -12.88 -0.80
CA ASN A 253 32.24 -13.68 -2.01
C ASN A 253 32.80 -12.98 -3.26
N GLU A 254 32.65 -11.66 -3.38
CA GLU A 254 33.23 -10.87 -4.47
C GLU A 254 34.77 -10.87 -4.41
N ARG A 255 35.36 -10.69 -3.22
CA ARG A 255 36.81 -10.78 -3.02
C ARG A 255 37.35 -12.17 -3.40
N ARG A 256 36.66 -13.25 -3.00
CA ARG A 256 36.99 -14.63 -3.37
C ARG A 256 36.95 -14.82 -4.90
N ARG A 257 35.90 -14.32 -5.58
CA ARG A 257 35.80 -14.35 -7.05
C ARG A 257 36.95 -13.59 -7.73
N CYS A 258 37.27 -12.38 -7.26
CA CYS A 258 38.37 -11.59 -7.82
C CYS A 258 39.73 -12.29 -7.65
N MET A 259 39.98 -12.93 -6.51
CA MET A 259 41.19 -13.73 -6.31
C MET A 259 41.27 -14.93 -7.26
N GLN A 260 40.16 -15.62 -7.50
CA GLN A 260 40.10 -16.74 -8.43
C GLN A 260 40.35 -16.29 -9.89
N ILE A 261 39.72 -15.20 -10.32
CA ILE A 261 39.94 -14.62 -11.65
C ILE A 261 41.42 -14.28 -11.85
N LYS A 262 42.06 -13.64 -10.85
CA LYS A 262 43.49 -13.33 -10.91
C LYS A 262 44.36 -14.58 -11.03
N LYS A 263 44.07 -15.63 -10.25
CA LYS A 263 44.80 -16.91 -10.35
C LYS A 263 44.67 -17.54 -11.74
N ILE A 264 43.46 -17.56 -12.32
CA ILE A 264 43.25 -18.08 -13.67
C ILE A 264 44.03 -17.26 -14.71
N GLN A 265 44.02 -15.93 -14.58
CA GLN A 265 44.80 -15.06 -15.47
C GLN A 265 46.31 -15.30 -15.32
N GLU A 266 46.81 -15.47 -14.10
CA GLU A 266 48.22 -15.76 -13.81
C GLU A 266 48.64 -17.13 -14.36
N GLU A 267 47.84 -18.19 -14.15
CA GLU A 267 48.11 -19.52 -14.69
C GLU A 267 48.08 -19.53 -16.22
N TYR A 268 47.12 -18.83 -16.84
CA TYR A 268 47.05 -18.69 -18.29
C TYR A 268 48.26 -17.94 -18.84
N HIS A 269 48.67 -16.85 -18.16
CA HIS A 269 49.84 -16.06 -18.54
C HIS A 269 51.13 -16.86 -18.41
N GLN A 270 51.29 -17.65 -17.35
CA GLN A 270 52.44 -18.55 -17.19
C GLN A 270 52.50 -19.63 -18.27
N ARG A 271 51.34 -20.13 -18.74
CA ARG A 271 51.27 -21.15 -19.79
C ARG A 271 51.47 -20.62 -21.20
N THR A 272 50.95 -19.44 -21.52
CA THR A 272 50.87 -18.93 -22.91
C THR A 272 51.65 -17.64 -23.16
N GLY A 273 52.13 -16.95 -22.11
CA GLY A 273 52.77 -15.64 -22.21
C GLY A 273 51.81 -14.49 -22.55
N GLN A 274 50.51 -14.74 -22.71
CA GLN A 274 49.49 -13.74 -23.04
C GLN A 274 48.58 -13.48 -21.84
N LEU A 275 47.99 -12.28 -21.77
CA LEU A 275 47.10 -11.88 -20.67
C LEU A 275 45.65 -12.22 -21.06
N LEU A 276 45.01 -13.15 -20.35
CA LEU A 276 43.62 -13.53 -20.61
C LEU A 276 42.67 -12.37 -20.26
N PRO A 277 41.73 -11.98 -21.15
CA PRO A 277 40.73 -10.96 -20.84
C PRO A 277 39.92 -11.28 -19.58
N ARG A 278 39.62 -10.27 -18.76
CA ARG A 278 38.92 -10.45 -17.47
C ARG A 278 37.53 -11.09 -17.63
N SER A 279 36.83 -10.83 -18.75
CA SER A 279 35.53 -11.43 -19.07
C SER A 279 35.62 -12.94 -19.31
N GLU A 280 36.67 -13.41 -19.99
CA GLU A 280 36.90 -14.84 -20.26
C GLU A 280 37.36 -15.58 -19.00
N ALA A 281 38.23 -14.94 -18.20
CA ALA A 281 38.64 -15.46 -16.91
C ALA A 281 37.47 -15.59 -15.92
N ALA A 282 36.54 -14.63 -15.94
CA ALA A 282 35.31 -14.67 -15.14
C ALA A 282 34.39 -15.84 -15.54
N LEU A 283 34.19 -16.05 -16.85
CA LEU A 283 33.42 -17.19 -17.38
C LEU A 283 34.04 -18.55 -16.97
N GLN A 284 35.37 -18.66 -17.01
CA GLN A 284 36.07 -19.88 -16.56
C GLN A 284 35.94 -20.11 -15.04
N ALA A 285 36.02 -19.04 -14.25
CA ALA A 285 35.79 -19.11 -12.80
C ALA A 285 34.36 -19.57 -12.47
N GLU A 286 33.35 -19.07 -13.19
CA GLU A 286 31.95 -19.47 -13.03
C GLU A 286 31.69 -20.92 -13.44
N ALA A 287 32.35 -21.42 -14.48
CA ALA A 287 32.21 -22.81 -14.93
C ALA A 287 32.81 -23.85 -13.96
N MET A 288 33.82 -23.46 -13.19
CA MET A 288 34.52 -24.36 -12.24
C MET A 288 33.73 -24.56 -10.93
N PHE A 289 32.80 -23.65 -10.62
CA PHE A 289 31.94 -23.72 -9.44
C PHE A 289 30.51 -23.28 -9.77
N PRO A 290 29.60 -24.20 -10.16
CA PRO A 290 28.20 -23.86 -10.40
C PRO A 290 27.54 -23.49 -9.06
N VAL A 291 27.22 -22.21 -8.87
CA VAL A 291 26.46 -21.72 -7.72
C VAL A 291 25.04 -22.30 -7.80
N GLN A 292 24.61 -23.00 -6.74
CA GLN A 292 23.19 -23.24 -6.50
C GLN A 292 22.59 -21.97 -5.87
N GLU A 293 21.48 -21.53 -6.45
CA GLU A 293 20.60 -20.40 -6.10
C GLU A 293 20.80 -19.07 -6.85
N GLU A 294 19.65 -18.57 -7.31
CA GLU A 294 19.41 -17.31 -8.00
C GLU A 294 19.91 -16.14 -7.16
N VAL A 295 21.15 -15.73 -7.38
CA VAL A 295 21.51 -14.33 -7.20
C VAL A 295 20.71 -13.59 -8.26
N LYS A 296 19.64 -12.89 -7.84
CA LYS A 296 19.14 -11.76 -8.63
C LYS A 296 20.37 -10.94 -8.92
N VAL A 297 20.76 -10.88 -10.19
CA VAL A 297 21.62 -9.83 -10.68
C VAL A 297 20.83 -8.57 -10.38
N ILE A 298 21.06 -8.00 -9.19
CA ILE A 298 21.07 -6.57 -9.06
C ILE A 298 22.08 -6.22 -10.14
N GLU A 299 21.58 -5.69 -11.25
CA GLU A 299 22.41 -4.85 -12.09
C GLU A 299 22.96 -3.82 -11.12
N VAL A 300 24.14 -4.12 -10.58
CA VAL A 300 25.07 -3.08 -10.22
C VAL A 300 25.28 -2.43 -11.58
N LYS A 301 24.44 -1.43 -11.86
CA LYS A 301 24.86 -0.30 -12.64
C LYS A 301 26.19 0.04 -12.00
N THR A 302 27.25 -0.34 -12.70
CA THR A 302 28.52 0.31 -12.60
C THR A 302 28.25 1.76 -13.00
N ASP A 303 27.61 2.51 -12.10
CA ASP A 303 27.89 3.91 -11.89
C ASP A 303 29.32 3.91 -11.33
N VAL A 304 30.29 3.50 -12.16
CA VAL A 304 31.64 4.01 -12.06
C VAL A 304 31.39 5.50 -12.21
N ALA A 305 31.39 6.18 -11.06
CA ALA A 305 31.60 7.60 -11.01
C ALA A 305 32.87 7.82 -11.81
N ASP A 306 32.69 8.23 -13.06
CA ASP A 306 33.73 8.79 -13.89
C ASP A 306 34.33 9.91 -13.04
N GLU A 307 35.50 9.66 -12.44
CA GLU A 307 36.24 10.62 -11.64
C GLU A 307 36.67 11.84 -12.48
N ASN A 308 36.48 11.81 -13.80
CA ASN A 308 36.62 12.97 -14.69
C ASN A 308 35.29 13.68 -14.99
N LYS A 309 34.17 13.24 -14.41
CA LYS A 309 32.91 13.96 -14.51
C LYS A 309 32.90 15.06 -13.45
N PRO A 310 32.83 16.35 -13.86
CA PRO A 310 32.75 17.44 -12.90
C PRO A 310 31.56 17.21 -11.96
N PRO A 311 31.67 17.60 -10.68
CA PRO A 311 30.57 17.48 -9.73
C PRO A 311 29.29 18.07 -10.34
N PRO A 312 28.11 17.49 -10.07
CA PRO A 312 26.85 18.06 -10.55
C PRO A 312 26.83 19.53 -10.12
N ALA A 313 26.78 20.42 -11.12
CA ALA A 313 26.87 21.84 -10.91
C ALA A 313 25.90 22.24 -9.80
N VAL A 314 26.41 22.99 -8.82
CA VAL A 314 25.63 23.64 -7.77
C VAL A 314 24.41 24.27 -8.46
N PRO A 315 23.16 23.84 -8.15
CA PRO A 315 21.99 24.36 -8.83
C PRO A 315 21.80 25.80 -8.36
N GLY A 316 22.34 26.74 -9.12
CA GLY A 316 22.34 28.13 -8.68
C GLY A 316 22.77 29.18 -9.69
N ASN A 317 23.71 28.94 -10.61
CA ASN A 317 24.27 30.08 -11.37
C ASN A 317 24.76 29.83 -12.80
N THR A 318 24.58 28.65 -13.41
CA THR A 318 24.86 28.47 -14.84
C THR A 318 23.56 28.61 -15.66
N PRO A 319 23.52 29.47 -16.71
CA PRO A 319 22.38 29.51 -17.62
C PRO A 319 22.20 28.13 -18.24
N LYS A 320 20.99 27.55 -18.12
CA LYS A 320 20.69 26.25 -18.76
C LYS A 320 20.98 26.37 -20.26
N PRO A 321 21.80 25.49 -20.87
CA PRO A 321 22.11 25.59 -22.29
C PRO A 321 20.86 25.31 -23.13
N MET A 322 20.68 26.06 -24.23
CA MET A 322 19.61 25.82 -25.20
C MET A 322 19.77 24.43 -25.83
N LEU A 323 18.65 23.71 -26.01
CA LEU A 323 18.66 22.39 -26.63
C LEU A 323 18.95 22.51 -28.14
N GLU A 324 19.90 21.71 -28.63
CA GLU A 324 20.36 21.70 -30.03
C GLU A 324 19.29 21.25 -31.03
N TYR A 325 18.27 20.53 -30.56
CA TYR A 325 17.17 20.02 -31.39
C TYR A 325 16.12 21.09 -31.68
N SER A 326 15.54 21.09 -32.88
CA SER A 326 14.41 21.96 -33.24
C SER A 326 13.17 21.67 -32.38
N SER A 327 12.56 22.71 -31.81
CA SER A 327 11.30 22.62 -31.08
C SER A 327 10.12 22.61 -32.07
N LEU A 328 9.16 21.68 -31.87
CA LEU A 328 7.95 21.50 -32.71
C LEU A 328 8.23 21.35 -34.22
N TYR A 329 9.45 21.00 -34.62
CA TYR A 329 9.94 21.01 -36.02
C TYR A 329 9.92 22.37 -36.74
N ILE A 330 9.51 23.45 -36.06
CA ILE A 330 9.36 24.80 -36.64
C ILE A 330 10.42 25.76 -36.06
N PHE A 331 10.82 25.57 -34.80
CA PHE A 331 11.71 26.48 -34.08
C PHE A 331 13.12 25.89 -33.94
N SER A 332 13.97 26.15 -34.94
CA SER A 332 15.41 25.88 -34.86
C SER A 332 16.08 26.67 -33.70
N PRO A 333 17.20 26.20 -33.11
CA PRO A 333 17.95 26.95 -32.08
C PRO A 333 18.36 28.37 -32.49
N THR A 334 18.43 28.65 -33.80
CA THR A 334 18.75 29.97 -34.35
C THR A 334 17.56 30.93 -34.44
N ASN A 335 16.34 30.48 -34.16
CA ASN A 335 15.14 31.29 -34.27
C ASN A 335 15.08 32.34 -33.14
N ARG A 336 14.88 33.61 -33.52
CA ARG A 336 14.77 34.77 -32.60
C ARG A 336 13.68 34.59 -31.55
N LEU A 337 12.53 34.00 -31.92
CA LEU A 337 11.43 33.77 -30.98
C LEU A 337 11.83 32.77 -29.89
N ARG A 338 12.50 31.68 -30.26
CA ARG A 338 12.95 30.66 -29.30
C ARG A 338 14.05 31.19 -28.39
N GLN A 339 14.98 31.98 -28.92
CA GLN A 339 16.01 32.67 -28.14
C GLN A 339 15.39 33.64 -27.12
N LEU A 340 14.36 34.38 -27.53
CA LEU A 340 13.62 35.27 -26.64
C LEU A 340 12.87 34.49 -25.55
N CYS A 341 12.14 33.42 -25.91
CA CYS A 341 11.45 32.57 -24.95
C CYS A 341 12.43 31.93 -23.96
N HIS A 342 13.57 31.45 -24.43
CA HIS A 342 14.63 30.90 -23.60
C HIS A 342 15.20 31.94 -22.63
N PHE A 343 15.44 33.16 -23.12
CA PHE A 343 15.88 34.27 -22.28
C PHE A 343 14.85 34.55 -21.17
N VAL A 344 13.58 34.69 -21.53
CA VAL A 344 12.48 35.00 -20.58
C VAL A 344 12.31 33.89 -19.53
N VAL A 345 12.27 32.62 -19.93
CA VAL A 345 12.05 31.48 -19.01
C VAL A 345 13.23 31.29 -18.04
N ASN A 346 14.44 31.69 -18.45
CA ASN A 346 15.64 31.58 -17.62
C ASN A 346 15.87 32.82 -16.73
N LEU A 347 15.02 33.85 -16.79
CA LEU A 347 15.11 35.00 -15.91
C LEU A 347 14.79 34.60 -14.46
N ARG A 348 15.65 34.98 -13.52
CA ARG A 348 15.44 34.75 -12.08
C ARG A 348 14.12 35.33 -11.57
N PHE A 349 13.66 36.44 -12.13
CA PHE A 349 12.39 37.07 -11.77
C PHE A 349 11.16 36.33 -12.32
N PHE A 350 11.31 35.57 -13.41
CA PHE A 350 10.19 34.83 -14.01
C PHE A 350 9.68 33.75 -13.06
N ASP A 351 10.59 32.97 -12.47
CA ASP A 351 10.25 31.92 -11.51
C ASP A 351 9.65 32.48 -10.22
N MET A 352 10.19 33.61 -9.72
CA MET A 352 9.64 34.31 -8.55
C MET A 352 8.23 34.85 -8.83
N PHE A 353 8.00 35.44 -10.01
CA PHE A 353 6.70 35.94 -10.43
C PHE A 353 5.66 34.82 -10.50
N ILE A 354 5.97 33.71 -11.18
CA ILE A 354 5.06 32.56 -11.27
C ILE A 354 4.76 31.98 -9.89
N MET A 355 5.74 31.92 -8.99
CA MET A 355 5.53 31.48 -7.61
C MET A 355 4.54 32.38 -6.84
N ILE A 356 4.64 33.71 -6.98
CA ILE A 356 3.69 34.66 -6.38
C ILE A 356 2.29 34.43 -6.97
N VAL A 357 2.18 34.20 -8.27
CA VAL A 357 0.90 33.93 -8.94
C VAL A 357 0.28 32.61 -8.45
N ILE A 358 1.08 31.56 -8.24
CA ILE A 358 0.61 30.30 -7.65
C ILE A 358 0.07 30.54 -6.24
N LEU A 359 0.78 31.31 -5.41
CA LEU A 359 0.35 31.64 -4.06
C LEU A 359 -0.96 32.44 -4.06
N ALA A 360 -1.05 33.49 -4.88
CA ALA A 360 -2.26 34.30 -5.03
C ALA A 360 -3.44 33.46 -5.53
N SER A 361 -3.20 32.55 -6.49
CA SER A 361 -4.21 31.61 -6.98
C SER A 361 -4.66 30.62 -5.91
N SER A 362 -3.78 30.21 -4.99
CA SER A 362 -4.12 29.28 -3.91
C SER A 362 -4.95 29.98 -2.83
N ILE A 363 -4.61 31.23 -2.52
CA ILE A 363 -5.39 32.08 -1.60
C ILE A 363 -6.78 32.36 -2.18
N ALA A 364 -6.88 32.62 -3.49
CA ALA A 364 -8.17 32.82 -4.15
C ALA A 364 -9.08 31.58 -4.07
N LEU A 365 -8.51 30.37 -4.22
CA LEU A 365 -9.24 29.12 -4.05
C LEU A 365 -9.73 28.93 -2.61
N ALA A 366 -8.89 29.23 -1.62
CA ALA A 366 -9.26 29.16 -0.20
C ALA A 366 -10.32 30.23 0.19
N ALA A 367 -10.39 31.34 -0.55
CA ALA A 367 -11.34 32.41 -0.31
C ALA A 367 -12.73 32.15 -0.92
N GLU A 368 -12.91 31.12 -1.75
CA GLU A 368 -14.20 30.78 -2.36
C GLU A 368 -15.22 30.36 -1.30
N ASP A 369 -16.41 30.98 -1.32
CA ASP A 369 -17.50 30.63 -0.40
C ASP A 369 -18.38 29.53 -1.03
N PRO A 370 -18.45 28.32 -0.43
CA PRO A 370 -19.23 27.21 -0.99
C PRO A 370 -20.75 27.41 -0.85
N VAL A 371 -21.21 28.28 0.06
CA VAL A 371 -22.64 28.47 0.37
C VAL A 371 -23.28 29.45 -0.61
N ARG A 372 -22.59 30.56 -0.88
CA ARG A 372 -23.12 31.65 -1.70
C ARG A 372 -22.51 31.61 -3.09
N GLY A 373 -22.92 30.64 -3.92
CA GLY A 373 -22.40 30.36 -5.28
C GLY A 373 -22.19 31.58 -6.20
N SER A 374 -23.02 31.75 -7.23
CA SER A 374 -22.88 32.88 -8.19
C SER A 374 -23.44 34.21 -7.67
N MET A 375 -24.18 34.20 -6.55
CA MET A 375 -24.88 35.37 -6.01
C MET A 375 -23.97 36.27 -5.15
N SER A 376 -22.79 35.80 -4.77
CA SER A 376 -21.81 36.58 -4.02
C SER A 376 -20.90 37.40 -4.95
N LYS A 377 -20.86 38.72 -4.76
CA LYS A 377 -19.94 39.62 -5.47
C LYS A 377 -18.47 39.17 -5.33
N LYS A 378 -18.12 38.60 -4.18
CA LYS A 378 -16.79 38.02 -3.88
C LYS A 378 -16.48 36.87 -4.83
N ASN A 379 -17.37 35.90 -4.99
CA ASN A 379 -17.15 34.75 -5.87
C ASN A 379 -17.06 35.17 -7.34
N ASN A 380 -17.81 36.20 -7.75
CA ASN A 380 -17.70 36.74 -9.10
C ASN A 380 -16.32 37.37 -9.36
N TRP A 381 -15.78 38.13 -8.40
CA TRP A 381 -14.40 38.65 -8.47
C TRP A 381 -13.36 37.52 -8.49
N LEU A 382 -13.52 36.49 -7.65
CA LEU A 382 -12.65 35.33 -7.62
C LEU A 382 -12.67 34.56 -8.95
N SER A 383 -13.83 34.48 -9.62
CA SER A 383 -13.92 33.89 -10.96
C SER A 383 -13.13 34.69 -12.00
N ILE A 384 -13.13 36.01 -11.92
CA ILE A 384 -12.32 36.86 -12.81
C ILE A 384 -10.84 36.62 -12.57
N MET A 385 -10.41 36.58 -11.30
CA MET A 385 -9.03 36.29 -10.94
C MET A 385 -8.59 34.91 -11.45
N ASP A 386 -9.47 33.92 -11.42
CA ASP A 386 -9.18 32.57 -11.90
C ASP A 386 -8.91 32.50 -13.42
N TYR A 387 -9.61 33.33 -14.22
CA TYR A 387 -9.30 33.51 -15.64
C TYR A 387 -7.91 34.14 -15.82
N ILE A 388 -7.57 35.15 -15.04
CA ILE A 388 -6.26 35.81 -15.09
C ILE A 388 -5.15 34.82 -14.74
N PHE A 389 -5.28 34.07 -13.64
CA PHE A 389 -4.29 33.07 -13.23
C PHE A 389 -4.10 31.99 -14.28
N THR A 390 -5.18 31.47 -14.86
CA THR A 390 -5.10 30.45 -15.91
C THR A 390 -4.46 31.01 -17.18
N GLY A 391 -4.74 32.27 -17.54
CA GLY A 391 -4.07 32.96 -18.63
C GLY A 391 -2.56 33.04 -18.43
N VAL A 392 -2.12 33.46 -17.23
CA VAL A 392 -0.69 33.50 -16.87
C VAL A 392 -0.05 32.11 -16.97
N PHE A 393 -0.69 31.07 -16.44
CA PHE A 393 -0.17 29.70 -16.54
C PHE A 393 -0.18 29.14 -17.97
N THR A 394 -1.11 29.58 -18.82
CA THR A 394 -1.13 29.21 -20.24
C THR A 394 0.03 29.84 -20.97
N ILE A 395 0.33 31.12 -20.70
CA ILE A 395 1.50 31.80 -21.26
C ILE A 395 2.79 31.12 -20.78
N GLU A 396 2.90 30.80 -19.49
CA GLU A 396 4.03 30.04 -18.93
C GLU A 396 4.22 28.71 -19.67
N LEU A 397 3.14 27.93 -19.85
CA LEU A 397 3.14 26.66 -20.55
C LEU A 397 3.63 26.82 -22.00
N LEU A 398 3.10 27.80 -22.73
CA LEU A 398 3.50 28.06 -24.12
C LEU A 398 4.97 28.47 -24.24
N LEU A 399 5.45 29.35 -23.36
CA LEU A 399 6.86 29.75 -23.33
C LEU A 399 7.78 28.55 -23.10
N LYS A 400 7.43 27.66 -22.17
CA LYS A 400 8.18 26.43 -21.90
C LYS A 400 8.13 25.43 -23.07
N ILE A 401 6.98 25.26 -23.72
CA ILE A 401 6.85 24.38 -24.90
C ILE A 401 7.67 24.92 -26.08
N ILE A 402 7.73 26.23 -26.30
CA ILE A 402 8.54 26.81 -27.38
C ILE A 402 10.03 26.62 -27.10
N ASP A 403 10.47 26.84 -25.85
CA ASP A 403 11.88 26.67 -25.44
C ASP A 403 12.34 25.20 -25.51
N LEU A 404 11.61 24.31 -24.82
CA LEU A 404 11.97 22.90 -24.58
C LEU A 404 11.36 21.92 -25.58
N GLY A 405 10.43 22.33 -26.44
CA GLY A 405 9.67 21.44 -27.33
C GLY A 405 8.78 20.42 -26.64
N LEU A 406 7.95 19.71 -27.43
CA LEU A 406 6.83 18.92 -26.91
C LEU A 406 7.24 17.53 -26.39
N ILE A 407 7.60 16.59 -27.28
CA ILE A 407 7.80 15.16 -26.94
C ILE A 407 9.10 14.55 -27.51
N LEU A 408 9.53 14.94 -28.71
CA LEU A 408 10.36 14.08 -29.57
C LEU A 408 11.83 13.91 -29.15
N HIS A 409 12.44 14.87 -28.44
CA HIS A 409 13.87 14.81 -28.09
C HIS A 409 14.10 14.51 -26.60
N PRO A 410 15.30 14.00 -26.23
CA PRO A 410 15.67 13.84 -24.82
C PRO A 410 15.67 15.21 -24.13
N LYS A 411 15.01 15.32 -22.97
CA LYS A 411 14.72 16.57 -22.21
C LYS A 411 13.57 17.45 -22.73
N ALA A 412 12.71 16.94 -23.62
CA ALA A 412 11.49 17.64 -24.02
C ALA A 412 10.51 17.85 -22.84
N TYR A 413 9.62 18.85 -22.96
CA TYR A 413 8.72 19.29 -21.89
C TYR A 413 7.86 18.14 -21.32
N MET A 414 7.22 17.31 -22.16
CA MET A 414 6.35 16.21 -21.73
C MET A 414 7.09 14.95 -21.22
N ARG A 415 8.42 14.97 -21.10
CA ARG A 415 9.20 13.86 -20.52
C ARG A 415 9.57 14.07 -19.05
N ASP A 416 9.34 15.26 -18.52
CA ASP A 416 9.50 15.55 -17.08
C ASP A 416 8.14 15.44 -16.39
N ALA A 417 8.03 14.56 -15.38
CA ALA A 417 6.77 14.29 -14.67
C ALA A 417 6.15 15.56 -14.08
N TRP A 418 6.98 16.51 -13.64
CA TRP A 418 6.53 17.79 -13.09
C TRP A 418 5.93 18.72 -14.15
N ASN A 419 6.52 18.76 -15.33
CA ASN A 419 5.98 19.51 -16.47
C ASN A 419 4.68 18.87 -16.99
N ILE A 420 4.54 17.55 -16.92
CA ILE A 420 3.28 16.85 -17.23
C ILE A 420 2.18 17.28 -16.25
N LEU A 421 2.47 17.32 -14.94
CA LEU A 421 1.54 17.83 -13.93
C LEU A 421 1.15 19.29 -14.21
N ASP A 422 2.13 20.14 -14.51
CA ASP A 422 1.90 21.56 -14.82
C ASP A 422 0.97 21.73 -16.03
N ALA A 423 1.21 20.97 -17.09
CA ALA A 423 0.42 20.97 -18.31
C ALA A 423 -1.00 20.46 -18.06
N LEU A 424 -1.14 19.37 -17.30
CA LEU A 424 -2.44 18.77 -16.97
C LEU A 424 -3.33 19.79 -16.24
N VAL A 425 -2.79 20.50 -15.25
CA VAL A 425 -3.56 21.53 -14.51
C VAL A 425 -4.04 22.66 -15.42
N VAL A 426 -3.20 23.10 -16.37
CA VAL A 426 -3.55 24.18 -17.29
C VAL A 426 -4.55 23.71 -18.35
N VAL A 427 -4.33 22.53 -18.95
CA VAL A 427 -5.22 21.96 -19.96
C VAL A 427 -6.60 21.68 -19.37
N CYS A 428 -6.69 21.09 -18.18
CA CYS A 428 -7.98 20.86 -17.52
C CYS A 428 -8.71 22.18 -17.20
N ALA A 429 -7.98 23.24 -16.83
CA ALA A 429 -8.57 24.56 -16.60
C ALA A 429 -9.09 25.20 -17.90
N LEU A 430 -8.34 25.10 -19.00
CA LEU A 430 -8.75 25.59 -20.32
C LEU A 430 -9.98 24.83 -20.84
N ILE A 431 -9.99 23.51 -20.69
CA ILE A 431 -11.14 22.65 -21.02
C ILE A 431 -12.37 23.11 -20.22
N ALA A 432 -12.24 23.29 -18.90
CA ALA A 432 -13.34 23.73 -18.06
C ALA A 432 -13.92 25.10 -18.48
N PHE A 433 -13.08 26.00 -19.02
CA PHE A 433 -13.53 27.29 -19.54
C PHE A 433 -14.13 27.22 -20.94
N ALA A 434 -13.55 26.43 -21.84
CA ALA A 434 -14.09 26.22 -23.19
C ALA A 434 -15.53 25.69 -23.12
N PHE A 435 -15.78 24.70 -22.26
CA PHE A 435 -17.12 24.14 -22.03
C PHE A 435 -18.09 25.08 -21.29
N GLN A 436 -17.59 26.14 -20.64
CA GLN A 436 -18.43 27.15 -20.00
C GLN A 436 -18.84 28.28 -20.97
N GLY A 437 -18.10 28.46 -22.08
CA GLY A 437 -18.37 29.48 -23.10
C GLY A 437 -19.39 29.07 -24.18
N GLU A 438 -19.63 27.76 -24.35
CA GLU A 438 -20.58 27.20 -25.33
C GLU A 438 -22.02 27.05 -24.79
N GLU A 439 -22.43 27.84 -23.79
CA GLU A 439 -23.83 27.93 -23.34
C GLU A 439 -24.73 28.73 -24.30
N ALA A 440 -24.46 28.66 -25.61
CA ALA A 440 -25.37 29.12 -26.65
C ALA A 440 -25.56 27.98 -27.66
N SER A 441 -26.69 27.29 -27.54
CA SER A 441 -27.24 26.29 -28.48
C SER A 441 -26.63 24.87 -28.45
N SER A 442 -27.06 24.05 -27.49
CA SER A 442 -27.62 22.70 -27.73
C SER A 442 -27.75 21.93 -26.41
N SER A 443 -28.54 20.86 -26.44
CA SER A 443 -28.89 19.92 -25.37
C SER A 443 -27.72 19.12 -24.75
N ALA A 444 -26.52 19.70 -24.70
CA ALA A 444 -25.31 19.17 -24.06
C ALA A 444 -25.21 19.49 -22.55
N SER A 445 -26.32 19.90 -21.91
CA SER A 445 -26.38 20.24 -20.48
C SER A 445 -26.34 19.05 -19.52
N LYS A 446 -26.22 17.81 -20.02
CA LYS A 446 -26.16 16.59 -19.18
C LYS A 446 -24.81 16.34 -18.49
N ASN A 447 -23.75 17.09 -18.80
CA ASN A 447 -22.42 16.92 -18.18
C ASN A 447 -22.02 18.08 -17.24
N LEU A 448 -22.98 18.69 -16.56
CA LEU A 448 -22.70 19.75 -15.56
C LEU A 448 -21.88 19.22 -14.36
N SER A 449 -22.01 17.93 -14.03
CA SER A 449 -21.20 17.27 -12.99
C SER A 449 -19.73 17.19 -13.40
N THR A 450 -19.43 16.85 -14.65
CA THR A 450 -18.06 16.75 -15.18
C THR A 450 -17.35 18.10 -15.18
N ILE A 451 -18.03 19.18 -15.55
CA ILE A 451 -17.46 20.55 -15.54
C ILE A 451 -17.16 21.01 -14.10
N LYS A 452 -18.02 20.67 -13.13
CA LYS A 452 -17.76 20.94 -11.70
C LYS A 452 -16.57 20.12 -11.17
N SER A 453 -16.44 18.86 -11.55
CA SER A 453 -15.31 18.00 -11.15
C SER A 453 -13.97 18.47 -11.73
N LEU A 454 -13.94 19.02 -12.95
CA LEU A 454 -12.70 19.57 -13.54
C LEU A 454 -12.19 20.81 -12.78
N ARG A 455 -13.07 21.57 -12.13
CA ARG A 455 -12.67 22.70 -11.28
C ARG A 455 -11.92 22.24 -10.02
N VAL A 456 -12.17 21.02 -9.54
CA VAL A 456 -11.45 20.44 -8.38
C VAL A 456 -9.97 20.27 -8.69
N LEU A 457 -9.58 20.03 -9.94
CA LEU A 457 -8.16 19.89 -10.34
C LEU A 457 -7.34 21.17 -10.12
N ARG A 458 -8.00 22.32 -9.92
CA ARG A 458 -7.33 23.58 -9.51
C ARG A 458 -6.67 23.46 -8.13
N VAL A 459 -7.10 22.50 -7.29
CA VAL A 459 -6.46 22.17 -6.00
C VAL A 459 -5.02 21.65 -6.18
N LEU A 460 -4.63 21.27 -7.39
CA LEU A 460 -3.27 20.81 -7.71
C LEU A 460 -2.32 21.98 -7.99
N ARG A 461 -2.80 23.23 -8.16
CA ARG A 461 -1.95 24.42 -8.43
C ARG A 461 -0.84 24.64 -7.37
N PRO A 462 -1.08 24.47 -6.06
CA PRO A 462 -0.02 24.53 -5.06
C PRO A 462 1.11 23.50 -5.31
N LEU A 463 0.83 22.34 -5.92
CA LEU A 463 1.86 21.32 -6.18
C LEU A 463 2.92 21.78 -7.17
N LYS A 464 2.60 22.77 -8.02
CA LYS A 464 3.59 23.41 -8.93
C LYS A 464 4.77 24.01 -8.16
N THR A 465 4.58 24.41 -6.91
CA THR A 465 5.65 24.96 -6.05
C THR A 465 6.76 23.96 -5.78
N ILE A 466 6.46 22.64 -5.79
CA ILE A 466 7.46 21.59 -5.55
C ILE A 466 8.58 21.65 -6.57
N ASN A 467 8.27 21.83 -7.86
CA ASN A 467 9.29 21.93 -8.90
C ASN A 467 10.06 23.26 -8.89
N ARG A 468 9.52 24.29 -8.21
CA ARG A 468 10.11 25.64 -8.14
C ARG A 468 10.98 25.85 -6.91
N VAL A 469 10.75 25.10 -5.83
CA VAL A 469 11.54 25.18 -4.61
C VAL A 469 12.44 23.94 -4.51
N PRO A 470 13.76 24.05 -4.80
CA PRO A 470 14.66 22.89 -4.80
C PRO A 470 14.67 22.11 -3.49
N LYS A 471 14.50 22.81 -2.36
CA LYS A 471 14.39 22.20 -1.03
C LYS A 471 13.14 21.30 -0.90
N LEU A 472 11.99 21.77 -1.39
CA LEU A 472 10.74 21.00 -1.36
C LEU A 472 10.80 19.81 -2.32
N LYS A 473 11.41 20.02 -3.50
CA LYS A 473 11.71 18.94 -4.45
C LYS A 473 12.57 17.85 -3.83
N ALA A 474 13.66 18.22 -3.15
CA ALA A 474 14.53 17.27 -2.48
C ALA A 474 13.79 16.46 -1.41
N VAL A 475 12.97 17.10 -0.58
CA VAL A 475 12.13 16.41 0.42
C VAL A 475 11.16 15.44 -0.25
N PHE A 476 10.48 15.88 -1.31
CA PHE A 476 9.54 15.04 -2.05
C PHE A 476 10.25 13.84 -2.71
N ASP A 477 11.39 14.06 -3.36
CA ASP A 477 12.18 13.00 -3.99
C ASP A 477 12.65 11.97 -2.96
N CYS A 478 13.06 12.40 -1.76
CA CYS A 478 13.37 11.51 -0.64
C CYS A 478 12.15 10.66 -0.22
N VAL A 479 10.96 11.28 -0.13
CA VAL A 479 9.71 10.57 0.21
C VAL A 479 9.32 9.56 -0.88
N VAL A 480 9.41 9.92 -2.15
CA VAL A 480 9.09 9.00 -3.26
C VAL A 480 10.10 7.85 -3.31
N HIS A 481 11.38 8.13 -3.04
CA HIS A 481 12.41 7.11 -2.98
C HIS A 481 12.14 6.12 -1.84
N SER A 482 11.79 6.59 -0.64
CA SER A 482 11.46 5.72 0.49
C SER A 482 10.14 4.95 0.26
N LEU A 483 9.17 5.53 -0.45
CA LEU A 483 7.90 4.90 -0.75
C LEU A 483 8.05 3.61 -1.59
N LYS A 484 9.06 3.52 -2.47
CA LYS A 484 9.29 2.30 -3.28
C LYS A 484 9.47 1.05 -2.42
N ASN A 485 10.14 1.18 -1.27
CA ASN A 485 10.30 0.07 -0.33
C ASN A 485 9.00 -0.21 0.44
N VAL A 486 8.27 0.85 0.80
CA VAL A 486 6.97 0.76 1.50
C VAL A 486 5.91 0.08 0.63
N VAL A 487 5.91 0.28 -0.69
CA VAL A 487 4.95 -0.36 -1.61
C VAL A 487 4.96 -1.88 -1.48
N ASN A 488 6.13 -2.51 -1.36
CA ASN A 488 6.21 -3.96 -1.20
C ASN A 488 5.50 -4.44 0.08
N ILE A 489 5.67 -3.71 1.18
CA ILE A 489 5.00 -3.98 2.46
C ILE A 489 3.49 -3.71 2.34
N LEU A 490 3.10 -2.62 1.66
CA LEU A 490 1.69 -2.28 1.43
C LEU A 490 0.95 -3.34 0.63
N VAL A 491 1.58 -3.96 -0.38
CA VAL A 491 0.91 -5.04 -1.11
C VAL A 491 0.68 -6.26 -0.21
N VAL A 492 1.62 -6.60 0.68
CA VAL A 492 1.41 -7.67 1.67
C VAL A 492 0.30 -7.29 2.64
N TYR A 493 0.28 -6.05 3.14
CA TYR A 493 -0.81 -5.54 3.98
C TYR A 493 -2.18 -5.65 3.28
N TRP A 494 -2.28 -5.22 2.02
CA TRP A 494 -3.52 -5.35 1.25
C TRP A 494 -3.91 -6.81 1.00
N LEU A 495 -2.96 -7.72 0.82
CA LEU A 495 -3.25 -9.15 0.73
C LEU A 495 -3.87 -9.68 2.04
N PHE A 496 -3.31 -9.30 3.20
CA PHE A 496 -3.88 -9.66 4.49
C PHE A 496 -5.27 -9.05 4.69
N GLN A 497 -5.45 -7.78 4.36
CA GLN A 497 -6.75 -7.11 4.44
C GLN A 497 -7.79 -7.78 3.54
N PHE A 498 -7.38 -8.19 2.34
CA PHE A 498 -8.23 -8.94 1.44
C PHE A 498 -8.63 -10.30 2.02
N ILE A 499 -7.70 -11.06 2.62
CA ILE A 499 -8.01 -12.34 3.29
C ILE A 499 -9.06 -12.13 4.39
N PHE A 500 -8.87 -11.14 5.26
CA PHE A 500 -9.83 -10.82 6.32
C PHE A 500 -11.18 -10.35 5.77
N ALA A 501 -11.19 -9.56 4.70
CA ALA A 501 -12.41 -9.12 4.04
C ALA A 501 -13.22 -10.30 3.49
N VAL A 502 -12.56 -11.27 2.84
CA VAL A 502 -13.27 -12.47 2.33
C VAL A 502 -13.75 -13.35 3.48
N ILE A 503 -12.98 -13.54 4.56
CA ILE A 503 -13.46 -14.21 5.77
C ILE A 503 -14.72 -13.51 6.33
N ALA A 504 -14.69 -12.18 6.40
CA ALA A 504 -15.81 -11.39 6.90
C ALA A 504 -17.07 -11.56 6.03
N VAL A 505 -16.94 -11.57 4.70
CA VAL A 505 -18.06 -11.87 3.79
C VAL A 505 -18.61 -13.28 4.06
N GLN A 506 -17.75 -14.29 4.24
CA GLN A 506 -18.21 -15.66 4.53
C GLN A 506 -18.94 -15.81 5.86
N LEU A 507 -18.53 -15.05 6.87
CA LEU A 507 -19.12 -15.10 8.21
C LEU A 507 -20.36 -14.22 8.36
N PHE A 508 -20.38 -13.05 7.72
CA PHE A 508 -21.32 -11.97 8.01
C PHE A 508 -22.22 -11.53 6.84
N LYS A 509 -22.03 -12.03 5.60
CA LYS A 509 -22.91 -11.67 4.48
C LYS A 509 -24.38 -11.93 4.83
N GLY A 510 -25.23 -10.91 4.65
CA GLY A 510 -26.66 -10.98 4.95
C GLY A 510 -27.05 -10.95 6.43
N LYS A 511 -26.10 -10.79 7.36
CA LYS A 511 -26.38 -10.82 8.81
C LYS A 511 -26.47 -9.45 9.47
N PHE A 512 -26.17 -8.38 8.74
CA PHE A 512 -26.16 -7.02 9.26
C PHE A 512 -27.47 -6.25 8.98
N PHE A 513 -28.49 -6.91 8.43
CA PHE A 513 -29.83 -6.34 8.37
C PHE A 513 -30.44 -6.31 9.78
N TYR A 514 -31.02 -5.17 10.14
CA TYR A 514 -31.76 -4.98 11.37
C TYR A 514 -32.99 -4.13 11.09
N CYS A 515 -34.06 -4.34 11.85
CA CYS A 515 -35.21 -3.44 11.85
C CYS A 515 -34.97 -2.32 12.87
N THR A 516 -35.45 -1.10 12.59
CA THR A 516 -35.38 0.00 13.56
C THR A 516 -36.25 -0.26 14.79
N ASP A 517 -37.33 -1.03 14.65
CA ASP A 517 -38.12 -1.55 15.76
C ASP A 517 -37.55 -2.91 16.20
N GLU A 518 -36.95 -2.95 17.40
CA GLU A 518 -36.32 -4.15 17.97
C GLU A 518 -37.30 -5.31 18.19
N SER A 519 -38.61 -5.03 18.24
CA SER A 519 -39.63 -6.08 18.36
C SER A 519 -39.78 -6.91 17.07
N LYS A 520 -39.30 -6.39 15.93
CA LYS A 520 -39.43 -7.01 14.61
C LYS A 520 -38.12 -7.70 14.22
N LYS A 521 -38.20 -9.01 13.96
CA LYS A 521 -37.03 -9.85 13.66
C LYS A 521 -36.89 -10.25 12.20
N VAL A 522 -37.96 -10.13 11.42
CA VAL A 522 -38.01 -10.51 10.00
C VAL A 522 -38.37 -9.31 9.13
N GLU A 523 -37.80 -9.26 7.93
CA GLU A 523 -38.02 -8.19 6.96
C GLU A 523 -39.51 -7.99 6.64
N ALA A 524 -40.27 -9.09 6.53
CA ALA A 524 -41.71 -9.05 6.26
C ALA A 524 -42.54 -8.35 7.34
N ASP A 525 -42.03 -8.27 8.58
CA ASP A 525 -42.73 -7.61 9.69
C ASP A 525 -42.21 -6.19 9.95
N CYS A 526 -41.19 -5.74 9.20
CA CYS A 526 -40.52 -4.46 9.33
C CYS A 526 -41.05 -3.47 8.27
N HIS A 527 -42.17 -2.82 8.57
CA HIS A 527 -42.86 -1.86 7.69
C HIS A 527 -42.91 -0.45 8.24
#